data_AF-A0A7V9UU70-F1
#
_entry.id   AF-A0A7V9UU70-F1
#
_cell.length_a   1.000
_cell.length_b   1.000
_cell.length_c   1.000
_cell.angle_alpha   90.00
_cell.angle_beta   90.00
_cell.angle_gamma   90.00
#
_symmetry.space_group_name_H-M   'P 1'
#
loop_
_entity.id
_entity.type
_entity.pdbx_description
1 polymer ?
#
loop_
_entity_poly.entity_id
_entity_poly.type
_entity_poly.pdbx_seq_one_letter_code
_entity_poly.pdbx_strand_id
1 'polypeptide(L)'
;IEPDLKAPALAYNALRYRINEAAFYFVRQLAAGKVQGFENNKVEKQNYNTTIQPNDLQINDKLFETFRNQAVSIKENGLTAENINSQIDYAKSRLREELATANYSNEAGIQVLLESDPQVLKAVEAIPEAKKFLEKNLANKAGQ
;
A
#
# COMPACT_ATOMS: atom_id res chain seq x y z
N ILE A 1 -15.86 -24.70 10.96
CA ILE A 1 -16.61 -23.58 10.38
C ILE A 1 -15.94 -23.26 9.05
N GLU A 2 -16.62 -23.45 7.93
CA GLU A 2 -16.12 -23.07 6.60
C GLU A 2 -16.58 -21.63 6.31
N PRO A 3 -15.72 -20.74 5.79
CA PRO A 3 -16.13 -19.36 5.50
C PRO A 3 -17.03 -19.31 4.25
N ASP A 4 -18.16 -18.62 4.38
CA ASP A 4 -19.13 -18.41 3.29
C ASP A 4 -18.57 -17.58 2.13
N LEU A 5 -17.58 -16.72 2.42
CA LEU A 5 -16.85 -15.91 1.44
C LEU A 5 -15.37 -16.30 1.44
N LYS A 6 -14.83 -16.58 0.25
CA LYS A 6 -13.42 -16.93 0.07
C LYS A 6 -12.67 -15.76 -0.56
N ALA A 7 -11.59 -15.33 0.09
CA ALA A 7 -10.62 -14.39 -0.45
C ALA A 7 -9.21 -14.95 -0.20
N PRO A 8 -8.32 -14.96 -1.21
CA PRO A 8 -6.97 -15.48 -1.04
C PRO A 8 -6.20 -14.59 -0.06
N ALA A 9 -5.46 -15.21 0.87
CA ALA A 9 -4.49 -14.48 1.69
C ALA A 9 -3.30 -14.06 0.82
N LEU A 10 -2.69 -12.91 1.15
CA LEU A 10 -1.43 -12.52 0.53
C LEU A 10 -0.34 -13.54 0.90
N ALA A 11 0.25 -14.15 -0.11
CA ALA A 11 1.35 -15.09 0.06
C ALA A 11 2.70 -14.37 0.07
N TYR A 12 3.65 -14.88 0.86
CA TYR A 12 5.03 -14.42 0.83
C TYR A 12 5.64 -14.61 -0.56
N ASN A 13 6.43 -13.63 -0.99
CA ASN A 13 7.18 -13.67 -2.23
C ASN A 13 8.53 -12.98 -2.02
N ALA A 14 9.63 -13.70 -2.26
CA ALA A 14 10.99 -13.20 -2.01
C ALA A 14 11.37 -12.00 -2.88
N LEU A 15 10.87 -11.92 -4.12
CA LEU A 15 11.06 -10.75 -4.97
C LEU A 15 10.35 -9.53 -4.39
N ARG A 16 9.08 -9.69 -3.97
CA ARG A 16 8.31 -8.63 -3.31
C ARG A 16 8.98 -8.17 -2.02
N TYR A 17 9.52 -9.09 -1.22
CA TYR A 17 10.29 -8.74 -0.03
C TYR A 17 11.48 -7.82 -0.35
N ARG A 18 12.28 -8.14 -1.38
CA ARG A 18 13.42 -7.28 -1.78
C ARG A 18 12.97 -5.92 -2.32
N ILE A 19 11.88 -5.89 -3.09
CA ILE A 19 11.28 -4.63 -3.56
C ILE A 19 10.83 -3.77 -2.38
N ASN A 20 10.22 -4.38 -1.37
CA ASN A 20 9.82 -3.69 -0.15
C ASN A 20 11.02 -3.04 0.56
N GLU A 21 12.06 -3.82 0.86
CA GLU A 21 13.27 -3.30 1.51
C GLU A 21 13.91 -2.14 0.72
N ALA A 22 13.93 -2.26 -0.61
CA ALA A 22 14.42 -1.20 -1.49
C ALA A 22 13.53 0.06 -1.44
N ALA A 23 12.20 -0.11 -1.38
CA ALA A 23 11.25 0.99 -1.27
C ALA A 23 11.42 1.73 0.07
N PHE A 24 11.52 0.99 1.18
CA PHE A 24 11.82 1.56 2.50
C PHE A 24 13.11 2.39 2.49
N TYR A 25 14.21 1.82 1.97
CA TYR A 25 15.49 2.51 1.91
C TYR A 25 15.42 3.78 1.03
N PHE A 26 14.77 3.68 -0.13
CA PHE A 26 14.56 4.81 -1.04
C PHE A 26 13.77 5.93 -0.38
N VAL A 27 12.61 5.61 0.21
CA VAL A 27 11.74 6.61 0.81
C VAL A 27 12.36 7.25 2.05
N ARG A 28 13.16 6.49 2.82
CA ARG A 28 13.95 7.08 3.91
C ARG A 28 14.89 8.18 3.42
N GLN A 29 15.53 8.00 2.28
CA GLN A 29 16.41 9.00 1.68
C GLN A 29 15.61 10.16 1.08
N LEU A 30 14.46 9.86 0.45
CA LEU A 30 13.54 10.84 -0.10
C LEU A 30 12.98 11.77 0.98
N ALA A 31 12.46 11.22 2.08
CA ALA A 31 11.95 11.96 3.22
C ALA A 31 13.04 12.75 3.95
N ALA A 32 14.30 12.33 3.84
CA ALA A 32 15.45 13.10 4.31
C ALA A 32 15.90 14.21 3.34
N GLY A 33 15.27 14.37 2.18
CA GLY A 33 15.63 15.34 1.15
C GLY A 33 16.94 15.02 0.42
N LYS A 34 17.36 13.74 0.38
CA LYS A 34 18.64 13.30 -0.19
C LYS A 34 18.54 12.76 -1.62
N VAL A 35 17.34 12.66 -2.16
CA VAL A 35 17.12 12.20 -3.53
C VAL A 35 17.12 13.41 -4.46
N GLN A 36 18.09 13.44 -5.38
CA GLN A 36 18.30 14.55 -6.30
C GLN A 36 17.04 14.82 -7.15
N GLY A 37 16.61 16.07 -7.20
CA GLY A 37 15.42 16.51 -7.94
C GLY A 37 14.08 16.21 -7.25
N PHE A 38 14.14 15.74 -6.00
CA PHE A 38 13.00 15.48 -5.11
C PHE A 38 13.24 16.04 -3.70
N GLU A 39 14.04 17.10 -3.57
CA GLU A 39 14.36 17.74 -2.29
C GLU A 39 13.10 18.26 -1.58
N ASN A 40 12.08 18.64 -2.34
CA ASN A 40 10.77 19.09 -1.84
C ASN A 40 9.94 17.97 -1.19
N ASN A 41 10.35 16.70 -1.31
CA ASN A 41 9.72 15.58 -0.61
C ASN A 41 10.27 15.39 0.80
N LYS A 42 11.18 16.27 1.25
CA LYS A 42 11.68 16.25 2.63
C LYS A 42 10.52 16.40 3.62
N VAL A 43 10.49 15.51 4.61
CA VAL A 43 9.53 15.55 5.70
C VAL A 43 10.23 16.07 6.95
N GLU A 44 9.94 17.31 7.34
CA GLU A 44 10.51 17.90 8.57
C GLU A 44 9.85 17.34 9.84
N LYS A 45 8.54 17.09 9.77
CA LYS A 45 7.75 16.56 10.87
C LYS A 45 6.52 15.85 10.31
N GLN A 46 6.15 14.74 10.94
CA GLN A 46 4.89 14.07 10.68
C GLN A 46 3.70 14.99 10.97
N ASN A 47 2.73 14.99 10.06
CA ASN A 47 1.42 15.57 10.27
C ASN A 47 0.45 14.45 10.60
N TYR A 48 -0.14 14.42 11.79
CA TYR A 48 -1.02 13.31 12.20
C TYR A 48 -2.43 13.40 11.59
N ASN A 49 -2.50 13.49 10.26
CA ASN A 49 -3.76 13.32 9.54
C ASN A 49 -4.14 11.83 9.55
N THR A 50 -5.39 11.54 9.89
CA THR A 50 -5.87 10.17 10.10
C THR A 50 -6.50 9.55 8.84
N THR A 51 -6.64 10.32 7.76
CA THR A 51 -7.24 9.86 6.50
C THR A 51 -6.40 10.28 5.31
N ILE A 52 -5.83 9.29 4.63
CA ILE A 52 -5.14 9.45 3.34
C ILE A 52 -6.21 9.35 2.24
N GLN A 53 -6.31 10.35 1.35
CA GLN A 53 -7.17 10.21 0.18
C GLN A 53 -6.50 9.33 -0.89
N PRO A 54 -7.27 8.64 -1.75
CA PRO A 54 -6.70 7.80 -2.82
C PRO A 54 -5.73 8.53 -3.75
N ASN A 55 -5.90 9.85 -3.93
CA ASN A 55 -5.05 10.68 -4.78
C ASN A 55 -3.89 11.35 -4.04
N ASP A 56 -3.79 11.17 -2.72
CA ASP A 56 -2.65 11.66 -1.96
C ASP A 56 -1.42 10.78 -2.20
N LEU A 57 -0.24 11.42 -2.22
CA LEU A 57 1.06 10.75 -2.33
C LEU A 57 1.21 9.83 -3.56
N GLN A 58 0.57 10.18 -4.67
CA GLN A 58 0.68 9.41 -5.91
C GLN A 58 2.14 9.28 -6.39
N ILE A 59 2.52 8.04 -6.71
CA ILE A 59 3.84 7.73 -7.26
C ILE A 59 3.82 7.97 -8.77
N ASN A 60 4.21 9.19 -9.16
CA ASN A 60 4.38 9.53 -10.57
C ASN A 60 5.55 8.77 -11.20
N ASP A 61 5.57 8.74 -12.53
CA ASP A 61 6.54 7.94 -13.28
C ASP A 61 7.98 8.42 -13.05
N LYS A 62 8.20 9.73 -12.89
CA LYS A 62 9.53 10.28 -12.61
C LYS A 62 10.08 9.76 -11.28
N LEU A 63 9.25 9.72 -10.23
CA LEU A 63 9.64 9.23 -8.91
C LEU A 63 9.89 7.71 -8.96
N PHE A 64 9.00 6.98 -9.63
CA PHE A 64 9.15 5.54 -9.81
C PHE A 64 10.43 5.16 -10.57
N GLU A 65 10.74 5.89 -11.65
CA GLU A 65 11.97 5.70 -12.43
C GLU A 65 13.22 5.98 -11.59
N THR A 66 13.17 7.00 -10.74
CA THR A 66 14.27 7.33 -9.82
C THR A 66 14.49 6.21 -8.80
N PHE A 67 13.41 5.70 -8.20
CA PHE A 67 13.43 4.52 -7.34
C PHE A 67 14.05 3.32 -8.05
N ARG A 68 13.57 2.99 -9.26
CA ARG A 68 14.03 1.84 -10.03
C ARG A 68 15.53 1.92 -10.30
N ASN A 69 16.02 3.07 -10.73
CA ASN A 69 17.43 3.28 -11.03
C ASN A 69 18.31 3.13 -9.79
N GLN A 70 17.89 3.69 -8.66
CA GLN A 70 18.60 3.54 -7.39
C GLN A 70 18.60 2.08 -6.93
N ALA A 71 17.45 1.40 -6.95
CA ALA A 71 17.35 0.00 -6.56
C ALA A 71 18.28 -0.90 -7.40
N VAL A 72 18.35 -0.70 -8.71
CA VAL A 72 19.21 -1.49 -9.62
C VAL A 72 20.71 -1.19 -9.46
N SER A 73 21.06 -0.01 -8.94
CA SER A 73 22.44 0.36 -8.66
C SER A 73 23.04 -0.38 -7.45
N ILE A 74 22.21 -0.83 -6.50
CA ILE A 74 22.63 -1.55 -5.29
C ILE A 74 22.64 -3.04 -5.61
N LYS A 75 23.80 -3.62 -5.91
CA LYS A 75 23.88 -5.00 -6.41
C LYS A 75 23.53 -6.04 -5.36
N GLU A 76 23.75 -5.71 -4.09
CA GLU A 76 23.52 -6.58 -2.93
C GLU A 76 22.04 -6.91 -2.72
N ASN A 77 21.12 -6.09 -3.23
CA ASN A 77 19.68 -6.36 -3.12
C ASN A 77 19.15 -7.34 -4.18
N GLY A 78 19.97 -7.70 -5.19
CA GLY A 78 19.60 -8.65 -6.25
C GLY A 78 18.41 -8.23 -7.13
N LEU A 79 18.08 -6.94 -7.20
CA LEU A 79 17.00 -6.41 -8.03
C LEU A 79 17.50 -6.06 -9.43
N THR A 80 16.66 -6.36 -10.43
CA THR A 80 16.84 -5.94 -11.81
C THR A 80 15.66 -5.05 -12.23
N ALA A 81 15.84 -4.25 -13.28
CA ALA A 81 14.76 -3.42 -13.81
C ALA A 81 13.56 -4.27 -14.24
N GLU A 82 13.81 -5.41 -14.87
CA GLU A 82 12.78 -6.37 -15.29
C GLU A 82 11.97 -6.91 -14.11
N ASN A 83 12.66 -7.33 -13.04
CA ASN A 83 12.01 -7.84 -11.84
C ASN A 83 11.14 -6.76 -11.16
N ILE A 84 11.60 -5.52 -11.09
CA ILE A 84 10.82 -4.39 -10.55
C ILE A 84 9.61 -4.10 -11.45
N ASN A 85 9.81 -4.03 -12.77
CA ASN A 85 8.75 -3.72 -13.73
C ASN A 85 7.65 -4.80 -13.74
N SER A 86 8.01 -6.08 -13.54
CA SER A 86 7.02 -7.17 -13.40
C SER A 86 6.13 -7.06 -12.16
N GLN A 87 6.47 -6.17 -11.22
CA GLN A 87 5.75 -5.93 -9.97
C GLN A 87 5.46 -4.43 -9.77
N ILE A 88 5.20 -3.70 -10.86
CA ILE A 88 5.07 -2.23 -10.83
C ILE A 88 4.03 -1.73 -9.83
N ASP A 89 2.83 -2.33 -9.80
CA ASP A 89 1.75 -1.90 -8.90
C ASP A 89 2.11 -2.14 -7.44
N TYR A 90 2.76 -3.27 -7.16
CA TYR A 90 3.27 -3.59 -5.82
C TYR A 90 4.39 -2.63 -5.41
N ALA A 91 5.33 -2.33 -6.31
CA ALA A 91 6.39 -1.38 -6.02
C ALA A 91 5.83 0.03 -5.76
N LYS A 92 4.87 0.49 -6.57
CA LYS A 92 4.19 1.78 -6.37
C LYS A 92 3.39 1.80 -5.05
N SER A 93 2.72 0.69 -4.67
CA SER A 93 1.99 0.64 -3.39
C SER A 93 2.93 0.70 -2.19
N ARG A 94 4.06 -0.01 -2.21
CA ARG A 94 5.10 0.08 -1.16
C ARG A 94 5.70 1.47 -1.06
N LEU A 95 6.01 2.11 -2.18
CA LEU A 95 6.50 3.50 -2.17
C LEU A 95 5.47 4.47 -1.55
N ARG A 96 4.18 4.31 -1.87
CA ARG A 96 3.11 5.16 -1.34
C ARG A 96 2.88 4.93 0.15
N GLU A 97 2.92 3.68 0.61
CA GLU A 97 2.87 3.34 2.02
C GLU A 97 4.02 3.98 2.79
N GLU A 98 5.26 3.81 2.35
CA GLU A 98 6.42 4.33 3.06
C GLU A 98 6.38 5.87 3.11
N LEU A 99 5.88 6.52 2.05
CA LEU A 99 5.63 7.95 2.05
C LEU A 99 4.54 8.34 3.04
N ALA A 100 3.46 7.58 3.12
CA ALA A 100 2.38 7.82 4.08
C ALA A 100 2.88 7.66 5.52
N THR A 101 3.72 6.65 5.77
CA THR A 101 4.39 6.44 7.06
C THR A 101 5.30 7.61 7.43
N ALA A 102 6.12 8.07 6.49
CA ALA A 102 7.02 9.19 6.71
C ALA A 102 6.25 10.50 6.97
N ASN A 103 5.21 10.78 6.19
CA ASN A 103 4.47 12.05 6.25
C ASN A 103 3.46 12.09 7.40
N TYR A 104 2.84 10.97 7.76
CA TYR A 104 1.66 10.97 8.63
C TYR A 104 1.84 10.07 9.86
N SER A 105 1.80 8.75 9.68
CA SER A 105 2.01 7.77 10.76
C SER A 105 2.08 6.34 10.21
N ASN A 106 2.47 5.38 11.05
CA ASN A 106 2.44 3.96 10.69
C ASN A 106 1.02 3.49 10.31
N GLU A 107 -0.01 3.97 11.01
CA GLU A 107 -1.41 3.66 10.72
C GLU A 107 -1.81 4.15 9.32
N ALA A 108 -1.34 5.33 8.92
CA ALA A 108 -1.58 5.86 7.59
C ALA A 108 -0.92 5.01 6.48
N GLY A 109 0.30 4.52 6.72
CA GLY A 109 0.95 3.55 5.83
C GLY A 109 0.16 2.25 5.71
N ILE A 110 -0.33 1.72 6.84
CA ILE A 110 -1.16 0.51 6.84
C ILE A 110 -2.46 0.72 6.04
N GLN A 111 -3.12 1.88 6.17
CA GLN A 111 -4.31 2.19 5.37
C GLN A 111 -4.05 2.06 3.86
N VAL A 112 -2.92 2.60 3.38
CA VAL A 112 -2.52 2.49 1.96
C VAL A 112 -2.38 1.03 1.52
N LEU A 113 -1.82 0.16 2.36
CA LEU A 113 -1.71 -1.26 2.01
C LEU A 113 -3.05 -1.96 1.94
N LEU A 114 -3.94 -1.67 2.91
CA LEU A 114 -5.26 -2.28 3.00
C LEU A 114 -6.17 -1.94 1.80
N GLU A 115 -5.93 -0.82 1.12
CA GLU A 115 -6.63 -0.46 -0.13
C GLU A 115 -6.47 -1.51 -1.24
N SER A 116 -5.38 -2.29 -1.22
CA SER A 116 -5.07 -3.33 -2.22
C SER A 116 -5.20 -4.76 -1.68
N ASP A 117 -5.56 -4.92 -0.41
CA ASP A 117 -5.65 -6.23 0.22
C ASP A 117 -6.89 -7.00 -0.27
N PRO A 118 -6.73 -8.21 -0.84
CA PRO A 118 -7.86 -8.98 -1.38
C PRO A 118 -8.94 -9.30 -0.36
N GLN A 119 -8.59 -9.48 0.92
CA GLN A 119 -9.53 -9.81 1.99
C GLN A 119 -10.31 -8.57 2.42
N VAL A 120 -9.64 -7.40 2.51
CA VAL A 120 -10.30 -6.12 2.77
C VAL A 120 -11.24 -5.75 1.64
N LEU A 121 -10.78 -5.85 0.39
CA LEU A 121 -11.61 -5.60 -0.79
C LEU A 121 -12.84 -6.52 -0.79
N LYS A 122 -12.65 -7.81 -0.48
CA LYS A 122 -13.78 -8.74 -0.41
C LYS A 122 -14.75 -8.42 0.72
N ALA A 123 -14.24 -7.99 1.87
CA ALA A 123 -15.07 -7.57 2.99
C ALA A 123 -15.94 -6.35 2.63
N VAL A 124 -15.37 -5.36 1.91
CA VAL A 124 -16.11 -4.19 1.42
C VAL A 124 -17.20 -4.58 0.42
N GLU A 125 -16.88 -5.46 -0.54
CA GLU A 125 -17.85 -5.99 -1.51
C GLU A 125 -19.06 -6.69 -0.84
N ALA A 126 -18.85 -7.31 0.32
CA ALA A 126 -19.87 -8.07 1.03
C ALA A 126 -20.85 -7.21 1.86
N ILE A 127 -20.53 -5.94 2.13
CA ILE A 127 -21.34 -5.05 2.98
C ILE A 127 -22.82 -4.95 2.52
N PRO A 128 -23.13 -4.79 1.21
CA PRO A 128 -24.51 -4.71 0.76
C PRO A 128 -25.32 -5.98 1.03
N GLU A 129 -24.69 -7.15 0.93
CA GLU A 129 -25.33 -8.44 1.21
C GLU A 129 -25.57 -8.63 2.70
N ALA A 130 -24.58 -8.28 3.53
CA ALA A 130 -24.73 -8.27 4.99
C ALA A 130 -25.89 -7.37 5.44
N LYS A 131 -26.05 -6.20 4.80
CA LYS A 131 -27.19 -5.30 5.05
C LYS A 131 -28.54 -5.95 4.71
N LYS A 132 -28.66 -6.58 3.54
CA LYS A 132 -29.89 -7.29 3.15
C LYS A 132 -30.24 -8.41 4.12
N PHE A 133 -29.23 -9.15 4.59
CA PHE A 133 -29.42 -10.22 5.57
C PHE A 133 -29.94 -9.68 6.91
N LEU A 134 -29.39 -8.56 7.39
CA LEU A 134 -29.87 -7.88 8.59
C LEU A 134 -31.33 -7.43 8.45
N GLU A 135 -31.66 -6.74 7.36
CA GLU A 135 -33.01 -6.24 7.08
C GLU A 135 -34.05 -7.38 7.05
N LYS A 136 -33.72 -8.50 6.38
CA LYS A 136 -34.58 -9.70 6.35
C LYS A 136 -34.82 -10.28 7.74
N ASN A 137 -33.78 -10.37 8.57
CA ASN A 137 -33.90 -10.93 9.91
C ASN A 137 -34.67 -10.02 10.87
N LEU A 138 -34.52 -8.70 10.74
CA LEU A 138 -35.32 -7.74 11.49
C LEU A 138 -36.81 -7.80 11.11
N ALA A 139 -37.12 -7.89 9.81
CA ALA A 139 -38.49 -8.06 9.33
C ALA A 139 -39.14 -9.36 9.84
N ASN A 140 -38.39 -10.47 9.85
CA ASN A 140 -38.86 -11.75 10.37
C ASN A 140 -39.15 -11.72 11.89
N LYS A 141 -38.39 -10.94 12.66
CA LYS A 141 -38.62 -10.76 14.10
C LYS A 141 -39.81 -9.83 14.42
N ALA A 142 -40.14 -8.89 13.54
CA ALA A 142 -41.26 -7.97 13.74
C ALA A 142 -42.62 -8.57 13.32
N GLY A 143 -42.62 -9.69 12.59
CA GLY A 143 -43.82 -10.44 12.22
C GLY A 143 -44.17 -11.62 13.13
N GLN A 144 -43.41 -11.82 14.21
CA GLN A 144 -43.69 -12.76 15.31
C GLN A 144 -44.10 -11.97 16.55
#